data_AF-A0A0L0MGB7-F1
#
_entry.id   AF-A0A0L0MGB7-F1
#
_cell.length_a   1.000
_cell.length_b   1.000
_cell.length_c   1.000
_cell.angle_alpha   90.00
_cell.angle_beta   90.00
_cell.angle_gamma   90.00
#
_symmetry.space_group_name_H-M   'P 1'
#
loop_
_entity.id
_entity.type
_entity.pdbx_description
1 polymer ?
#
loop_
_entity_poly.entity_id
_entity_poly.type
_entity_poly.pdbx_seq_one_letter_code
_entity_poly.pdbx_strand_id
1 'polypeptide(L)'
;MKKSQALDYPASTRATLKPARGADAQLDHLEYMITSFVNSTEIAPLGCLDRPYWRMRLRVLSEENDLVSVQRARVLKLLDMLDQTERKTGPEQEAA
;
A
#
# COMPACT_ATOMS: atom_id res chain seq x y z
N MET A 1 38.17 6.74 -27.70
CA MET A 1 37.59 6.39 -26.38
C MET A 1 36.37 7.27 -26.13
N LYS A 2 35.16 6.77 -26.41
CA LYS A 2 33.91 7.50 -26.13
C LYS A 2 33.54 7.22 -24.68
N LYS A 3 33.54 8.27 -23.86
CA LYS A 3 33.26 8.21 -22.42
C LYS A 3 31.78 7.92 -22.21
N SER A 4 31.51 6.90 -21.39
CA SER A 4 30.18 6.47 -20.96
C SER A 4 29.47 7.63 -20.27
N GLN A 5 28.34 8.05 -20.84
CA GLN A 5 27.40 8.93 -20.18
C GLN A 5 26.65 8.10 -19.14
N ALA A 6 27.09 8.19 -17.89
CA ALA A 6 26.30 7.70 -16.77
C ALA A 6 25.01 8.52 -16.74
N LEU A 7 23.88 7.84 -16.94
CA LEU A 7 22.56 8.40 -16.70
C LEU A 7 22.48 8.72 -15.21
N ASP A 8 22.70 9.99 -14.88
CA ASP A 8 22.35 10.60 -13.60
C ASP A 8 20.83 10.46 -13.45
N TYR A 9 20.40 9.39 -12.79
CA TYR A 9 19.03 9.32 -12.29
C TYR A 9 18.94 10.36 -11.17
N PRO A 10 18.03 11.35 -11.24
CA PRO A 10 17.85 12.24 -10.12
C PRO A 10 17.41 11.37 -8.94
N ALA A 11 18.28 11.27 -7.93
CA ALA A 11 17.92 10.72 -6.64
C ALA A 11 16.81 11.63 -6.11
N SER A 12 15.56 11.21 -6.31
CA SER A 12 14.38 11.93 -5.83
C SER A 12 14.62 12.34 -4.39
N THR A 13 14.59 13.65 -4.21
CA THR A 13 14.97 14.38 -3.02
C THR A 13 14.18 13.89 -1.81
N ARG A 14 14.82 13.10 -0.93
CA ARG A 14 14.32 12.80 0.43
C ARG A 14 14.06 14.06 1.27
N ALA A 15 14.49 15.23 0.80
CA ALA A 15 14.41 16.52 1.48
C ALA A 15 12.98 17.08 1.65
N THR A 16 11.95 16.49 1.03
CA THR A 16 10.55 16.95 1.12
C THR A 16 9.59 15.93 1.75
N LEU A 17 10.11 14.82 2.27
CA LEU A 17 9.26 13.79 2.88
C LEU A 17 8.80 14.20 4.28
N LYS A 18 7.52 13.93 4.59
CA LYS A 18 6.95 14.14 5.92
C LYS A 18 7.64 13.22 6.95
N PRO A 19 7.76 13.66 8.22
CA PRO A 19 8.41 12.86 9.26
C PRO A 19 7.68 11.54 9.51
N ALA A 20 8.46 10.48 9.78
CA ALA A 20 7.95 9.14 10.07
C ALA A 20 6.88 9.10 11.17
N ARG A 21 6.95 9.99 12.18
CA ARG A 21 5.94 10.05 13.27
C ARG A 21 4.52 10.34 12.77
N GLY A 22 4.37 11.07 11.66
CA GLY A 22 3.06 11.30 11.04
C GLY A 22 2.56 10.08 10.28
N ALA A 23 3.46 9.23 9.79
CA ALA A 23 3.13 8.04 9.04
C ALA A 23 2.58 6.91 9.92
N ASP A 24 2.98 6.81 11.20
CA ASP A 24 2.48 5.75 12.09
C ASP A 24 0.96 5.82 12.29
N ALA A 25 0.41 6.99 12.62
CA ALA A 25 -1.04 7.15 12.79
C ALA A 25 -1.81 6.88 11.48
N GLN A 26 -1.22 7.25 10.33
CA GLN A 26 -1.80 6.94 9.02
C GLN A 26 -1.75 5.44 8.73
N LEU A 27 -0.66 4.76 9.09
CA LEU A 27 -0.52 3.32 8.94
C LEU A 27 -1.48 2.55 9.85
N ASP A 28 -1.66 2.99 11.10
CA ASP A 28 -2.63 2.38 12.03
C ASP A 28 -4.06 2.47 11.46
N HIS A 29 -4.42 3.65 10.93
CA HIS A 29 -5.72 3.84 10.30
C HIS A 29 -5.89 2.96 9.05
N LEU A 30 -4.89 2.92 8.16
CA LEU A 30 -4.93 2.09 6.96
C LEU A 30 -4.96 0.60 7.29
N GLU A 31 -4.22 0.15 8.30
CA GLU A 31 -4.22 -1.25 8.74
C GLU A 31 -5.61 -1.67 9.23
N TYR A 32 -6.27 -0.82 10.02
CA TYR A 32 -7.65 -1.07 10.45
C TYR A 32 -8.62 -1.12 9.27
N MET A 33 -8.58 -0.13 8.37
CA MET A 33 -9.50 -0.05 7.23
C MET A 33 -9.32 -1.21 6.25
N ILE A 34 -8.08 -1.56 5.91
CA ILE A 34 -7.78 -2.64 4.97
C ILE A 34 -8.15 -3.99 5.61
N THR A 35 -7.87 -4.19 6.90
CA THR A 35 -8.28 -5.42 7.60
C THR A 35 -9.80 -5.56 7.64
N SER A 36 -10.53 -4.47 7.91
CA SER A 36 -11.99 -4.48 7.84
C SER A 36 -12.49 -4.79 6.44
N PHE A 37 -11.89 -4.19 5.41
CA PHE A 37 -12.24 -4.43 4.00
C PHE A 37 -12.02 -5.90 3.59
N VAL A 38 -10.88 -6.48 3.94
CA VAL A 38 -10.53 -7.87 3.59
C VAL A 38 -11.43 -8.89 4.31
N ASN A 39 -11.85 -8.60 5.54
CA ASN A 39 -12.68 -9.50 6.33
C ASN A 39 -14.19 -9.30 6.10
N SER A 40 -14.61 -8.24 5.40
CA SER A 40 -16.02 -8.00 5.14
C SER A 40 -16.51 -8.90 4.00
N THR A 41 -17.55 -9.69 4.26
CA THR A 41 -18.25 -10.50 3.26
C THR A 41 -19.26 -9.69 2.45
N GLU A 42 -19.70 -8.55 2.98
CA GLU A 42 -20.46 -7.56 2.23
C GLU A 42 -19.52 -6.69 1.41
N ILE A 43 -19.88 -6.45 0.15
CA ILE A 43 -19.31 -5.37 -0.66
C ILE A 43 -19.51 -4.11 0.18
N ALA A 44 -18.43 -3.61 0.79
CA ALA A 44 -18.50 -2.49 1.71
C ALA A 44 -19.35 -1.37 1.09
N PRO A 45 -20.21 -0.68 1.86
CA PRO A 45 -21.08 0.39 1.35
C PRO A 45 -20.30 1.56 0.71
N LEU A 46 -18.98 1.55 0.86
CA LEU A 46 -18.01 2.41 0.19
C LEU A 46 -17.61 1.79 -1.15
N GLY A 47 -18.56 1.56 -2.06
CA GLY A 47 -18.40 0.82 -3.33
C GLY A 47 -17.32 1.33 -4.31
N CYS A 48 -16.54 2.34 -3.94
CA CYS A 48 -15.38 2.87 -4.66
C CYS A 48 -14.02 2.59 -3.98
N LEU A 49 -14.00 2.02 -2.76
CA LEU A 49 -12.77 1.73 -2.02
C LEU A 49 -12.33 0.28 -2.27
N ASP A 50 -12.01 0.01 -3.53
CA ASP A 50 -11.57 -1.29 -4.00
C ASP A 50 -10.06 -1.53 -3.73
N ARG A 51 -9.59 -2.71 -4.10
CA ARG A 51 -8.17 -3.07 -3.95
C ARG A 51 -7.21 -2.10 -4.67
N PRO A 52 -7.44 -1.70 -5.94
CA PRO A 52 -6.69 -0.64 -6.60
C PRO A 52 -6.58 0.65 -5.77
N TYR A 53 -7.68 1.10 -5.18
CA TYR A 53 -7.70 2.26 -4.31
C TYR A 53 -6.75 2.09 -3.12
N TRP A 54 -6.83 0.98 -2.38
CA TRP A 54 -5.98 0.74 -1.21
C TRP A 54 -4.50 0.60 -1.58
N ARG A 55 -4.17 -0.05 -2.70
CA ARG A 55 -2.79 -0.13 -3.22
C ARG A 55 -2.24 1.26 -3.57
N MET A 56 -3.04 2.10 -4.24
CA MET A 56 -2.66 3.49 -4.55
C MET A 56 -2.41 4.30 -3.27
N ARG A 57 -3.26 4.16 -2.25
CA ARG A 57 -3.10 4.87 -0.97
C ARG A 57 -1.82 4.47 -0.24
N LEU A 58 -1.46 3.19 -0.24
CA LEU A 58 -0.20 2.70 0.35
C LEU A 58 1.04 3.20 -0.40
N ARG A 59 0.96 3.31 -1.74
CA ARG A 59 2.01 3.92 -2.56
C ARG A 59 2.20 5.40 -2.21
N VAL A 60 1.11 6.18 -2.21
CA VAL A 60 1.15 7.61 -1.86
C VAL A 60 1.74 7.83 -0.46
N LEU A 61 1.35 7.02 0.52
CA LEU A 61 1.93 7.09 1.86
C LEU A 61 3.45 6.88 1.87
N SER A 62 3.95 5.96 1.04
CA SER A 62 5.38 5.67 0.92
C SER A 62 6.16 6.73 0.15
N GLU A 63 5.49 7.43 -0.78
CA GLU A 63 6.05 8.53 -1.56
C GLU A 63 6.03 9.85 -0.81
N GLU A 64 5.09 10.06 0.13
CA GLU A 64 4.96 11.29 0.90
C GLU A 64 5.74 11.31 2.23
N ASN A 65 6.11 10.14 2.77
CA ASN A 65 6.72 10.04 4.10
C ASN A 65 8.07 9.30 4.05
N ASP A 66 9.05 9.73 4.86
CA ASP A 66 10.31 9.00 5.01
C ASP A 66 10.10 7.85 5.98
N LEU A 67 9.49 6.79 5.46
CA LEU A 67 9.15 5.62 6.28
C LEU A 67 10.40 5.03 6.92
N VAL A 68 10.31 4.59 8.17
CA VAL A 68 11.37 3.76 8.77
C VAL A 68 11.20 2.30 8.37
N SER A 69 12.21 1.45 8.61
CA SER A 69 12.18 0.04 8.21
C SER A 69 10.95 -0.72 8.71
N VAL A 70 10.51 -0.44 9.95
CA VAL A 70 9.31 -1.04 10.55
C VAL A 70 8.05 -0.62 9.79
N GLN A 71 7.92 0.67 9.45
CA GLN A 71 6.79 1.20 8.69
C GLN A 71 6.75 0.63 7.26
N ARG A 72 7.90 0.51 6.61
CA ARG A 72 8.01 -0.17 5.30
C ARG A 72 7.55 -1.62 5.37
N ALA A 73 7.94 -2.36 6.41
CA ALA A 73 7.51 -3.74 6.61
C ALA A 73 5.97 -3.84 6.79
N ARG A 74 5.37 -2.89 7.51
CA ARG A 74 3.90 -2.80 7.65
C ARG A 74 3.22 -2.56 6.31
N VAL A 75 3.74 -1.63 5.49
CA VAL A 75 3.22 -1.39 4.13
C VAL A 75 3.26 -2.66 3.28
N LEU A 76 4.39 -3.38 3.29
CA LEU A 76 4.53 -4.63 2.53
C LEU A 76 3.54 -5.70 2.99
N LYS A 77 3.31 -5.84 4.30
CA LYS A 77 2.31 -6.76 4.85
C LYS A 77 0.89 -6.42 4.39
N LEU A 78 0.55 -5.13 4.34
CA LEU A 78 -0.78 -4.69 3.89
C LEU A 78 -0.98 -4.94 2.39
N LEU A 79 0.06 -4.74 1.57
CA LEU A 79 0.03 -5.08 0.15
C LEU A 79 -0.18 -6.59 -0.07
N ASP A 80 0.57 -7.41 0.66
CA ASP A 80 0.44 -8.88 0.60
C ASP A 80 -0.97 -9.34 1.02
N MET A 81 -1.56 -8.73 2.04
CA MET A 81 -2.93 -9.03 2.47
C MET A 81 -3.98 -8.70 1.39
N LEU A 82 -3.80 -7.58 0.66
CA LEU A 82 -4.65 -7.23 -0.48
C LEU A 82 -4.50 -8.24 -1.62
N ASP A 83 -3.29 -8.71 -1.89
CA ASP A 83 -2.99 -9.71 -2.95
C ASP A 83 -3.54 -11.10 -2.60
N GLN A 84 -3.45 -11.53 -1.34
CA GLN A 84 -3.99 -12.82 -0.87
C GLN A 84 -5.52 -12.87 -0.96
N THR A 85 -6.19 -11.73 -0.79
CA THR A 85 -7.65 -11.64 -0.90
C THR A 85 -8.11 -11.85 -2.35
N GLU A 86 -7.35 -11.40 -3.35
CA GLU A 86 -7.65 -11.66 -4.77
C GLU A 86 -7.71 -13.15 -5.09
N ARG A 87 -6.87 -13.96 -4.43
CA ARG A 87 -6.84 -15.42 -4.62
C ARG A 87 -8.04 -16.12 -4.00
N LYS A 88 -8.61 -15.58 -2.91
CA LYS A 88 -9.77 -16.17 -2.21
C LYS A 88 -11.11 -15.85 -2.88
N THR A 89 -11.20 -14.79 -3.67
CA THR A 89 -12.42 -14.45 -4.44
C THR A 89 -12.53 -15.19 -5.79
N GLY A 90 -11.74 -16.25 -6.02
CA GLY A 90 -11.93 -17.19 -7.12
C GLY A 90 -13.15 -18.09 -6.89
N PRO A 91 -13.79 -18.64 -7.94
CA PRO A 91 -15.19 -19.09 -7.92
C PRO A 91 -15.34 -20.39 -7.11
N GLU A 92 -15.57 -20.26 -5.81
CA GLU A 92 -15.99 -21.38 -4.97
C GLU A 92 -17.09 -20.91 -4.03
N GLN A 93 -18.30 -20.76 -4.57
CA GLN A 93 -19.57 -20.88 -3.84
C GLN A 93 -20.77 -20.80 -4.81
N GLU A 94 -20.88 -21.80 -5.70
CA GLU A 94 -22.16 -22.25 -6.25
C GLU A 94 -22.16 -23.79 -6.21
N ALA A 95 -22.39 -24.35 -5.02
CA ALA A 95 -22.75 -25.75 -4.84
C ALA A 95 -23.38 -25.94 -3.45
N ALA A 96 -24.69 -25.66 -3.34
CA ALA A 96 -25.60 -26.31 -2.39
C ALA A 96 -27.03 -26.20 -2.93
#